data_AF-A0A1E7LAT9-F1
#
_entry.id   AF-A0A1E7LAT9-F1
#
_cell.length_a   1.000
_cell.length_b   1.000
_cell.length_c   1.000
_cell.angle_alpha   90.00
_cell.angle_beta   90.00
_cell.angle_gamma   90.00
#
_symmetry.space_group_name_H-M   'P 1'
#
loop_
_entity.id
_entity.type
_entity.pdbx_description
1 polymer ?
#
loop_
_entity_poly.entity_id
_entity_poly.type
_entity_poly.pdbx_seq_one_letter_code
_entity_poly.pdbx_strand_id
1 'polypeptide(L)'
;RLAARAADRRWLTVDANDAAAQAVTVRRLGLSAANFWRAGSAGRLTSGAPASVLVRRERRTARLHVAEPSRTGEPFELTWDRPVREVVSADKGLEVLGAGRRLRLRVTPGTAGASLGCTVRLR
;
A
#
# COMPACT_ATOMS: atom_id res chain seq x y z
N ARG A 1 11.41 26.38 10.63
CA ARG A 1 11.08 24.93 10.57
C ARG A 1 9.60 24.67 10.24
N LEU A 2 8.62 25.34 10.87
CA LEU A 2 7.20 25.22 10.52
C LEU A 2 6.80 26.03 9.26
N ALA A 3 7.13 27.32 9.21
CA ALA A 3 6.77 28.20 8.09
C ALA A 3 7.26 27.67 6.73
N ALA A 4 8.51 27.20 6.66
CA ALA A 4 9.06 26.58 5.46
C ALA A 4 8.32 25.29 5.05
N ARG A 5 7.84 24.49 6.02
CA ARG A 5 7.04 23.28 5.75
C ARG A 5 5.63 23.63 5.28
N ALA A 6 4.99 24.64 5.87
CA ALA A 6 3.67 25.11 5.47
C ALA A 6 3.68 25.71 4.06
N ALA A 7 4.79 26.37 3.66
CA ALA A 7 4.96 26.93 2.33
C ALA A 7 5.32 25.90 1.24
N ASP A 8 5.90 24.75 1.60
CA ASP A 8 6.21 23.68 0.64
C ASP A 8 4.90 23.03 0.18
N ARG A 9 4.55 23.16 -1.11
CA ARG A 9 3.35 22.52 -1.69
C ARG A 9 3.59 21.11 -2.23
N ARG A 10 4.83 20.62 -2.20
CA ARG A 10 5.25 19.37 -2.87
C ARG A 10 5.69 18.28 -1.89
N TRP A 11 5.83 18.59 -0.60
CA TRP A 11 6.29 17.61 0.39
C TRP A 11 5.28 16.47 0.63
N LEU A 12 3.98 16.75 0.51
CA LEU A 12 2.86 15.83 0.71
C LEU A 12 1.88 15.96 -0.45
N THR A 13 1.35 14.84 -0.91
CA THR A 13 0.15 14.79 -1.76
C THR A 13 -0.93 14.04 -1.00
N VAL A 14 -2.13 14.61 -0.94
CA VAL A 14 -3.33 13.93 -0.46
C VAL A 14 -3.96 13.25 -1.68
N ASP A 15 -3.84 11.94 -1.74
CA ASP A 15 -4.30 11.13 -2.87
C ASP A 15 -5.81 10.84 -2.77
N ALA A 16 -6.34 10.77 -1.54
CA ALA A 16 -7.76 10.67 -1.24
C ALA A 16 -8.03 11.23 0.17
N ASN A 17 -9.19 11.84 0.39
CA ASN A 17 -9.67 12.21 1.72
C ASN A 17 -11.20 12.30 1.70
N ASP A 18 -11.84 11.14 1.65
CA ASP A 18 -13.29 11.02 1.59
C ASP A 18 -13.77 9.80 2.41
N ALA A 19 -15.08 9.52 2.33
CA ALA A 19 -15.69 8.39 3.03
C ALA A 19 -15.31 7.02 2.46
N ALA A 20 -14.65 6.95 1.29
CA ALA A 20 -14.16 5.71 0.70
C ALA A 20 -12.73 5.40 1.15
N ALA A 21 -11.87 6.42 1.17
CA ALA A 21 -10.47 6.27 1.52
C ALA A 21 -9.82 7.58 2.02
N GLN A 22 -8.78 7.41 2.82
CA GLN A 22 -7.83 8.47 3.17
C GLN A 22 -6.42 8.01 2.83
N ALA A 23 -5.74 8.75 1.95
CA ALA A 23 -4.46 8.32 1.41
C ALA A 23 -3.53 9.50 1.15
N VAL A 24 -2.23 9.24 1.34
CA VAL A 24 -1.18 10.22 1.18
C VAL A 24 0.06 9.63 0.52
N THR A 25 0.77 10.50 -0.21
CA THR A 25 2.10 10.21 -0.74
C THR A 25 3.10 11.26 -0.28
N VAL A 26 4.20 10.80 0.33
CA VAL A 26 5.34 11.63 0.74
C VAL A 26 6.56 11.26 -0.11
N ARG A 27 6.73 11.95 -1.24
CA ARG A 27 7.72 11.57 -2.28
C ARG A 27 9.16 11.53 -1.76
N ARG A 28 9.56 12.48 -0.92
CA ARG A 28 10.92 12.52 -0.32
C ARG A 28 11.21 11.32 0.57
N LEU A 29 10.16 10.69 1.09
CA LEU A 29 10.22 9.47 1.89
C LEU A 29 10.02 8.21 1.03
N GLY A 30 9.72 8.33 -0.26
CA GLY A 30 9.34 7.18 -1.08
C GLY A 30 8.14 6.41 -0.51
N LEU A 31 7.24 7.12 0.17
CA LEU A 31 6.16 6.54 0.97
C LEU A 31 4.81 6.84 0.35
N SER A 32 3.96 5.82 0.28
CA SER A 32 2.52 5.95 0.02
C SER A 32 1.79 5.18 1.12
N ALA A 33 0.76 5.78 1.71
CA ALA A 33 -0.06 5.16 2.75
C ALA A 33 -1.53 5.39 2.41
N ALA A 34 -2.37 4.38 2.62
CA ALA A 34 -3.80 4.46 2.36
C ALA A 34 -4.58 3.63 3.38
N ASN A 35 -5.59 4.24 3.98
CA ASN A 35 -6.66 3.55 4.69
C ASN A 35 -7.88 3.53 3.76
N PHE A 36 -8.32 2.32 3.41
CA PHE A 36 -9.52 2.06 2.64
C PHE A 36 -10.65 1.70 3.60
N TRP A 37 -11.72 2.49 3.62
CA TRP A 37 -12.92 2.24 4.42
C TRP A 37 -13.88 1.26 3.73
N ARG A 38 -13.75 1.14 2.41
CA ARG A 38 -14.40 0.16 1.54
C ARG A 38 -13.47 -0.18 0.38
N ALA A 39 -13.83 -1.19 -0.42
CA ALA A 39 -13.13 -1.48 -1.66
C ALA A 39 -13.01 -0.22 -2.53
N GLY A 40 -11.84 0.04 -3.10
CA GLY A 40 -11.58 1.29 -3.82
C GLY A 40 -10.13 1.49 -4.22
N SER A 41 -9.86 2.65 -4.82
CA SER A 41 -8.52 3.05 -5.26
C SER A 41 -8.15 4.42 -4.70
N ALA A 42 -6.88 4.58 -4.33
CA ALA A 42 -6.31 5.84 -3.89
C ALA A 42 -4.83 5.92 -4.30
N GLY A 43 -4.49 6.95 -5.07
CA GLY A 43 -3.16 7.06 -5.68
C GLY A 43 -2.85 5.86 -6.59
N ARG A 44 -1.82 5.08 -6.24
CA ARG A 44 -1.41 3.88 -6.98
C ARG A 44 -1.88 2.57 -6.33
N LEU A 45 -2.70 2.65 -5.29
CA LEU A 45 -3.15 1.49 -4.53
C LEU A 45 -4.63 1.25 -4.81
N THR A 46 -4.98 -0.03 -5.01
CA THR A 46 -6.36 -0.49 -5.14
C THR A 46 -6.55 -1.67 -4.19
N SER A 47 -7.55 -1.58 -3.30
CA SER A 47 -7.90 -2.63 -2.36
C SER A 47 -9.30 -3.16 -2.67
N GLY A 48 -9.47 -4.49 -2.69
CA GLY A 48 -10.76 -5.16 -2.85
C GLY A 48 -11.62 -5.20 -1.57
N ALA A 49 -11.08 -4.78 -0.43
CA ALA A 49 -11.76 -4.77 0.86
C ALA A 49 -11.25 -3.60 1.74
N PRO A 50 -11.90 -3.31 2.88
CA PRO A 50 -11.33 -2.40 3.88
C PRO A 50 -9.93 -2.86 4.32
N ALA A 51 -8.95 -1.96 4.24
CA ALA A 51 -7.55 -2.30 4.50
C ALA A 51 -6.73 -1.07 4.88
N SER A 52 -5.66 -1.29 5.64
CA SER A 52 -4.60 -0.29 5.84
C SER A 52 -3.36 -0.75 5.09
N VAL A 53 -2.84 0.10 4.21
CA VAL A 53 -1.73 -0.22 3.32
C VAL A 53 -0.63 0.82 3.46
N LEU A 54 0.61 0.36 3.60
CA LEU A 54 1.80 1.20 3.61
C LEU A 54 2.82 0.65 2.62
N VAL A 55 3.29 1.50 1.71
CA VAL A 55 4.42 1.21 0.82
C VAL A 55 5.57 2.12 1.17
N ARG A 56 6.76 1.53 1.37
CA ARG A 56 8.01 2.25 1.58
C ARG A 56 9.05 1.81 0.55
N ARG A 57 9.54 2.75 -0.25
CA ARG A 57 10.61 2.52 -1.23
C ARG A 57 11.98 2.77 -0.62
N GLU A 58 12.92 1.89 -0.92
CA GLU A 58 14.33 1.96 -0.51
C GLU A 58 15.22 1.64 -1.70
N ARG A 59 15.80 2.67 -2.35
CA ARG A 59 16.64 2.52 -3.55
C ARG A 59 15.95 1.68 -4.65
N ARG A 60 16.38 0.43 -4.85
CA ARG A 60 15.89 -0.52 -5.87
C ARG A 60 14.84 -1.50 -5.33
N THR A 61 14.49 -1.44 -4.05
CA THR A 61 13.47 -2.28 -3.44
C THR A 61 12.30 -1.44 -2.91
N ALA A 62 11.19 -2.10 -2.63
CA ALA A 62 10.11 -1.54 -1.83
C ALA A 62 9.57 -2.61 -0.89
N ARG A 63 9.13 -2.18 0.29
CA ARG A 63 8.32 -2.98 1.21
C ARG A 63 6.89 -2.50 1.13
N LEU A 64 5.97 -3.45 0.97
CA LEU A 64 4.54 -3.22 1.08
C LEU A 64 4.07 -3.94 2.34
N HIS A 65 3.31 -3.23 3.16
CA HIS A 65 2.60 -3.77 4.30
C HIS A 65 1.11 -3.58 4.10
N VAL A 66 0.34 -4.60 4.48
CA VAL A 66 -1.13 -4.57 4.44
C VAL A 66 -1.68 -5.23 5.69
N ALA A 67 -2.69 -4.61 6.28
CA ALA A 67 -3.52 -5.18 7.33
C ALA A 67 -5.00 -5.05 6.94
N GLU A 68 -5.85 -5.92 7.50
CA GLU A 68 -7.31 -5.82 7.41
C GLU A 68 -7.85 -5.46 8.80
N PRO A 69 -8.08 -4.17 9.10
CA PRO A 69 -8.45 -3.73 10.44
C PRO A 69 -9.82 -4.22 10.91
N SER A 70 -10.72 -4.57 9.98
CA SER A 70 -12.04 -5.13 10.29
C SER A 70 -12.00 -6.57 10.81
N ARG A 71 -10.86 -7.26 10.71
CA ARG A 71 -10.60 -8.60 11.26
C ARG A 71 -11.60 -9.67 10.82
N THR A 72 -12.14 -9.52 9.62
CA THR A 72 -13.05 -10.51 9.01
C THR A 72 -12.31 -11.81 8.69
N GLY A 73 -11.03 -11.74 8.35
CA GLY A 73 -10.26 -12.89 7.87
C GLY A 73 -10.54 -13.26 6.41
N GLU A 74 -11.49 -12.58 5.75
CA GLU A 74 -11.88 -12.84 4.37
C GLU A 74 -10.76 -12.44 3.39
N PRO A 75 -10.40 -13.31 2.43
CA PRO A 75 -9.38 -12.98 1.45
C PRO A 75 -9.82 -11.85 0.50
N PHE A 76 -8.88 -10.98 0.12
CA PHE A 76 -9.12 -9.93 -0.87
C PHE A 76 -7.91 -9.67 -1.75
N GLU A 77 -8.12 -9.00 -2.88
CA GLU A 77 -7.03 -8.59 -3.76
C GLU A 77 -6.51 -7.18 -3.42
N LEU A 78 -5.20 -7.03 -3.46
CA LEU A 78 -4.50 -5.75 -3.39
C LEU A 78 -3.66 -5.57 -4.66
N THR A 79 -3.82 -4.40 -5.30
CA THR A 79 -3.01 -4.00 -6.45
C THR A 79 -2.19 -2.77 -6.12
N TRP A 80 -0.91 -2.81 -6.49
CA TRP A 80 -0.05 -1.63 -6.53
C TRP A 80 0.37 -1.36 -7.98
N ASP A 81 -0.14 -0.26 -8.55
CA ASP A 81 0.15 0.17 -9.92
C ASP A 81 1.56 0.79 -10.04
N ARG A 82 2.56 -0.07 -9.88
CA ARG A 82 3.98 0.23 -10.06
C ARG A 82 4.66 -0.96 -10.72
N PRO A 83 5.55 -0.73 -11.71
CA PRO A 83 6.34 -1.82 -12.25
C PRO A 83 7.24 -2.46 -11.21
N VAL A 84 7.16 -3.78 -11.10
CA VAL A 84 7.93 -4.63 -10.17
C VAL A 84 8.64 -5.68 -11.01
N ARG A 85 9.94 -5.88 -10.75
CA ARG A 85 10.73 -6.92 -11.43
C ARG A 85 10.43 -8.29 -10.85
N GLU A 86 10.48 -8.41 -9.53
CA GLU A 86 10.22 -9.67 -8.81
C GLU A 86 9.80 -9.39 -7.36
N VAL A 87 9.14 -10.36 -6.75
CA VAL A 87 8.89 -10.41 -5.30
C VAL A 87 10.05 -11.17 -4.66
N VAL A 88 10.71 -10.54 -3.69
CA VAL A 88 11.89 -11.08 -2.99
C VAL A 88 11.46 -11.92 -1.79
N SER A 89 10.45 -11.46 -1.05
CA SER A 89 9.86 -12.18 0.07
C SER A 89 8.42 -11.76 0.26
N ALA A 90 7.60 -12.65 0.81
CA ALA A 90 6.22 -12.38 1.18
C ALA A 90 5.85 -13.25 2.39
N ASP A 91 5.10 -12.68 3.33
CA ASP A 91 4.54 -13.44 4.45
C ASP A 91 3.53 -14.49 3.95
N LYS A 92 3.31 -15.55 4.74
CA LYS A 92 2.44 -16.69 4.37
C LYS A 92 1.02 -16.28 3.93
N GLY A 93 0.49 -15.18 4.48
CA GLY A 93 -0.82 -14.64 4.12
C GLY A 93 -0.85 -13.84 2.82
N LEU A 94 0.25 -13.75 2.07
CA LEU A 94 0.34 -13.00 0.82
C LEU A 94 0.70 -13.92 -0.34
N GLU A 95 -0.25 -14.13 -1.24
CA GLU A 95 -0.04 -14.84 -2.49
C GLU A 95 0.21 -13.85 -3.63
N VAL A 96 1.28 -14.06 -4.40
CA VAL A 96 1.62 -13.19 -5.54
C VAL A 96 0.84 -13.64 -6.77
N LEU A 97 -0.17 -12.86 -7.16
CA LEU A 97 -0.96 -13.12 -8.36
C LEU A 97 -0.28 -12.61 -9.64
N GLY A 98 0.62 -11.63 -9.52
CA GLY A 98 1.38 -11.12 -10.66
C GLY A 98 2.36 -10.00 -10.31
N ALA A 99 3.44 -9.94 -11.09
CA ALA A 99 4.41 -8.86 -11.10
C ALA A 99 4.70 -8.43 -12.55
N GLY A 100 5.46 -7.35 -12.74
CA GLY A 100 5.80 -6.84 -14.07
C GLY A 100 5.39 -5.37 -14.23
N ARG A 101 4.23 -5.12 -14.85
CA ARG A 101 3.69 -3.76 -15.01
C ARG A 101 3.08 -3.19 -13.72
N ARG A 102 2.49 -4.06 -12.91
CA ARG A 102 1.91 -3.79 -11.59
C ARG A 102 2.11 -5.01 -10.69
N LEU A 103 2.09 -4.80 -9.38
CA LEU A 103 2.06 -5.89 -8.40
C LEU A 103 0.59 -6.20 -8.06
N ARG A 104 0.22 -7.47 -8.10
CA ARG A 104 -1.09 -7.97 -7.64
C ARG A 104 -0.87 -9.06 -6.59
N LEU A 105 -1.55 -8.92 -5.47
CA LEU A 105 -1.49 -9.84 -4.33
C LEU A 105 -2.90 -10.30 -3.98
N ARG A 106 -3.05 -11.57 -3.58
CA ARG A 106 -4.18 -12.02 -2.77
C ARG A 106 -3.72 -12.03 -1.32
N VAL A 107 -4.49 -11.37 -0.47
CA VAL A 107 -4.24 -11.21 0.96
C VAL A 107 -5.19 -12.12 1.71
N THR A 108 -4.64 -13.00 2.55
CA THR A 108 -5.37 -13.79 3.55
C THR A 108 -4.97 -13.23 4.93
N PRO A 109 -5.72 -12.25 5.46
CA PRO A 109 -5.26 -11.43 6.58
C PRO A 109 -5.29 -12.12 7.96
N GLY A 110 -6.07 -13.20 8.08
CA GLY A 110 -6.45 -13.75 9.38
C GLY A 110 -7.32 -12.76 10.18
N THR A 111 -7.59 -13.08 11.44
CA THR A 111 -8.53 -12.31 12.29
C THR A 111 -7.85 -11.49 13.38
N ALA A 112 -6.51 -11.51 13.44
CA ALA A 112 -5.75 -10.77 14.46
C ALA A 112 -5.57 -9.28 14.13
N GLY A 113 -5.87 -8.85 12.91
CA GLY A 113 -5.56 -7.50 12.42
C GLY A 113 -4.06 -7.26 12.27
N ALA A 114 -3.28 -8.32 12.09
CA ALA A 114 -1.84 -8.26 11.91
C ALA A 114 -1.47 -7.61 10.57
N SER A 115 -0.32 -6.93 10.53
CA SER A 115 0.26 -6.47 9.28
C SER A 115 1.04 -7.60 8.62
N LEU A 116 0.72 -7.87 7.36
CA LEU A 116 1.47 -8.77 6.47
C LEU A 116 2.37 -7.93 5.57
N GLY A 117 3.59 -8.41 5.31
CA GLY A 117 4.61 -7.73 4.53
C GLY A 117 5.06 -8.52 3.30
N CYS A 118 5.36 -7.80 2.22
CA CYS A 118 6.19 -8.32 1.14
C CYS A 118 7.28 -7.32 0.75
N THR A 119 8.45 -7.85 0.38
CA THR A 119 9.55 -7.09 -0.20
C THR A 119 9.63 -7.39 -1.69
N VAL A 120 9.73 -6.34 -2.50
CA VAL A 120 9.83 -6.46 -3.95
C VAL A 120 11.04 -5.71 -4.48
N ARG A 121 11.55 -6.16 -5.62
CA ARG A 121 12.54 -5.42 -6.39
C ARG A 121 11.89 -4.65 -7.52
N LEU A 122 12.23 -3.38 -7.62
CA LEU A 122 11.66 -2.44 -8.57
C LEU A 122 12.38 -2.52 -9.91
N ARG A 123 11.64 -2.17 -10.96
CA ARG A 123 12.21 -1.75 -12.25
C ARG A 123 12.64 -0.29 -12.17
#